data_AF-A0A8I2YVG8-F1
#
_entry.id   AF-A0A8I2YVG8-F1
#
_cell.length_a   1.000
_cell.length_b   1.000
_cell.length_c   1.000
_cell.angle_alpha   90.00
_cell.angle_beta   90.00
_cell.angle_gamma   90.00
#
_symmetry.space_group_name_H-M   'P 1'
#
loop_
_entity.id
_entity.type
_entity.pdbx_description
1 polymer ?
#
loop_
_entity_poly.entity_id
_entity_poly.type
_entity_poly.pdbx_seq_one_letter_code
_entity_poly.pdbx_strand_id
1 'polypeptide(L)'
;MASKPHTQDRRTKLEADLKANQPISETDEDWLDNAGNLVDEEWVVELLDCASDYERGVEKLDEKGKFVVPKLKDLAGNGEKTM
;
A
#
# COMPACT_ATOMS: atom_id res chain seq x y z
N MET A 1 -18.92 1.83 10.17
CA MET A 1 -17.56 1.92 9.62
C MET A 1 -16.86 0.64 10.03
N ALA A 2 -16.81 -0.34 9.13
CA ALA A 2 -16.25 -1.66 9.44
C ALA A 2 -14.74 -1.61 9.21
N SER A 3 -14.00 -1.95 10.26
CA SER A 3 -12.55 -2.06 10.31
C SER A 3 -12.01 -2.89 9.13
N LYS A 4 -10.90 -2.47 8.51
CA LYS A 4 -10.08 -3.33 7.63
C LYS A 4 -8.83 -3.84 8.35
N PRO A 5 -8.92 -4.72 9.37
CA PRO A 5 -7.74 -5.38 9.94
C PRO A 5 -7.20 -6.51 9.03
N HIS A 6 -7.95 -6.91 8.00
CA HIS A 6 -7.67 -8.11 7.21
C HIS A 6 -6.37 -8.08 6.39
N THR A 7 -5.90 -6.90 5.98
CA THR A 7 -4.75 -6.75 5.07
C THR A 7 -3.42 -6.87 5.81
N GLN A 8 -3.33 -6.26 6.99
CA GLN A 8 -2.12 -6.27 7.81
C GLN A 8 -1.89 -7.63 8.47
N ASP A 9 -2.95 -8.26 8.99
CA ASP A 9 -2.87 -9.61 9.55
C ASP A 9 -2.43 -10.65 8.52
N ARG A 10 -2.94 -10.55 7.28
CA ARG A 10 -2.52 -11.43 6.18
C ARG A 10 -1.04 -11.21 5.80
N ARG A 11 -0.59 -9.94 5.75
CA ARG A 11 0.82 -9.61 5.48
C ARG A 11 1.76 -10.14 6.56
N THR A 12 1.43 -9.94 7.83
CA THR A 12 2.24 -10.44 8.95
C THR A 12 2.33 -11.96 8.98
N LYS A 13 1.24 -12.66 8.67
CA LYS A 13 1.25 -14.12 8.54
C LYS A 13 2.16 -14.58 7.39
N LEU A 14 2.01 -14.00 6.21
CA LEU A 14 2.83 -14.35 5.05
C LEU A 14 4.31 -14.06 5.27
N GLU A 15 4.64 -12.95 5.95
CA GLU A 15 6.02 -12.63 6.32
C GLU A 15 6.62 -13.68 7.27
N ALA A 16 5.85 -14.19 8.23
CA ALA A 16 6.28 -15.26 9.11
C ALA A 16 6.48 -16.59 8.36
N ASP A 17 5.56 -16.94 7.46
CA ASP A 17 5.62 -18.17 6.65
C ASP A 17 6.84 -18.13 5.70
N LEU A 18 7.06 -17.01 5.00
CA LEU A 18 8.22 -16.80 4.12
C LEU A 18 9.54 -16.83 4.91
N LYS A 19 9.58 -16.21 6.10
CA LYS A 19 10.78 -16.24 6.96
C LYS A 19 11.09 -17.66 7.46
N ALA A 20 10.07 -18.49 7.62
CA ALA A 20 10.20 -19.92 7.92
C ALA A 20 10.47 -20.80 6.68
N ASN A 21 10.69 -20.20 5.49
CA ASN A 21 10.81 -20.88 4.20
C ASN A 21 9.64 -21.83 3.90
N GLN A 22 8.45 -21.51 4.43
CA GLN A 22 7.24 -22.24 4.08
C GLN A 22 6.75 -21.76 2.71
N PRO A 23 6.26 -22.69 1.87
CA PRO A 23 5.61 -22.30 0.62
C PRO A 23 4.31 -21.55 0.93
N ILE A 24 4.09 -20.46 0.21
CA ILE A 24 2.82 -19.73 0.24
C ILE A 24 1.90 -20.23 -0.88
N SER A 25 0.60 -19.98 -0.76
CA SER A 25 -0.35 -20.39 -1.80
C SER A 25 -0.24 -19.48 -3.02
N GLU A 26 -0.63 -19.98 -4.20
CA GLU A 26 -0.70 -19.19 -5.45
C GLU A 26 -1.62 -17.96 -5.28
N THR A 27 -2.69 -18.08 -4.49
CA THR A 27 -3.58 -16.96 -4.16
C THR A 27 -2.94 -15.92 -3.23
N ASP A 28 -1.97 -16.33 -2.40
CA ASP A 28 -1.20 -15.40 -1.59
C ASP A 28 -0.08 -14.74 -2.40
N GLU A 29 0.52 -15.46 -3.35
CA GLU A 29 1.50 -14.94 -4.30
C GLU A 29 0.88 -13.87 -5.22
N ASP A 30 -0.24 -14.18 -5.89
CA ASP A 30 -0.96 -13.21 -6.73
C ASP A 30 -1.45 -12.00 -5.92
N TRP A 31 -1.77 -12.22 -4.65
CA TRP A 31 -2.11 -11.13 -3.75
C TRP A 31 -0.89 -10.26 -3.41
N LEU A 32 0.28 -10.84 -3.12
CA LEU A 32 1.52 -10.09 -2.85
C LEU A 32 1.97 -9.28 -4.07
N ASP A 33 1.82 -9.82 -5.28
CA ASP A 33 2.17 -9.14 -6.53
C ASP A 33 1.26 -7.95 -6.85
N ASN A 34 0.00 -8.01 -6.40
CA ASN A 34 -1.01 -7.00 -6.65
C ASN A 34 -1.36 -6.21 -5.38
N ALA A 35 -2.44 -6.57 -4.69
CA ALA A 35 -3.03 -5.78 -3.62
C ALA A 35 -2.17 -5.69 -2.34
N GLY A 36 -1.38 -6.73 -2.05
CA GLY A 36 -0.44 -6.79 -0.94
C GLY A 36 0.77 -5.88 -1.12
N ASN A 37 1.16 -5.57 -2.36
CA ASN A 37 2.16 -4.57 -2.68
C ASN A 37 1.67 -3.14 -2.35
N LEU A 38 0.35 -2.91 -2.47
CA LEU A 38 -0.30 -1.60 -2.28
C LEU A 38 -0.48 -1.15 -0.83
N VAL A 39 -0.21 -2.02 0.15
CA VAL A 39 -0.43 -1.73 1.58
C VAL A 39 0.49 -0.62 2.09
N ASP A 40 1.70 -0.51 1.53
CA ASP A 40 2.62 0.58 1.87
C ASP A 40 2.14 1.92 1.28
N GLU A 41 1.31 1.89 0.25
CA GLU A 41 0.77 3.06 -0.44
C GLU A 41 -0.58 3.53 0.12
N GLU A 42 -1.42 2.65 0.68
CA GLU A 42 -2.71 3.01 1.30
C GLU A 42 -2.52 3.95 2.51
N TRP A 43 -1.52 3.71 3.37
CA TRP A 43 -1.23 4.60 4.52
C TRP A 43 -0.79 6.00 4.08
N VAL A 44 -0.06 6.10 2.97
CA VAL A 44 0.36 7.40 2.41
C VAL A 44 -0.85 8.19 1.93
N VAL A 45 -1.81 7.53 1.26
CA VAL A 45 -3.06 8.16 0.82
C VAL A 45 -3.90 8.60 2.02
N GLU A 46 -4.10 7.76 3.03
CA GLU A 46 -4.88 8.11 4.23
C GLU A 46 -4.27 9.30 4.99
N LEU A 47 -2.94 9.35 5.10
CA LEU A 47 -2.25 10.43 5.78
C LEU A 47 -2.34 11.75 5.01
N LEU A 48 -2.30 11.70 3.68
CA LEU A 48 -2.50 12.87 2.82
C LEU A 48 -3.97 13.34 2.84
N ASP A 49 -4.93 12.42 2.85
CA ASP A 49 -6.37 12.73 2.91
C ASP A 49 -6.78 13.36 4.25
N CYS A 50 -6.18 12.90 5.36
CA CYS A 50 -6.38 13.51 6.68
C CYS A 50 -5.61 14.83 6.90
N ALA A 51 -4.72 15.21 5.97
CA ALA A 51 -3.96 16.46 6.09
C ALA A 51 -4.82 17.65 5.65
N SER A 52 -4.71 18.76 6.39
CA SER A 52 -5.41 20.00 6.03
C SER A 52 -4.91 20.62 4.72
N ASP A 53 -3.68 20.28 4.34
CA ASP A 53 -2.99 20.76 3.16
C ASP A 53 -2.02 19.68 2.67
N TYR A 54 -1.89 19.55 1.35
CA TYR A 54 -1.07 18.53 0.71
C TYR A 54 0.42 18.65 1.08
N GLU A 55 1.00 19.84 1.08
CA GLU A 55 2.43 20.03 1.42
C GLU A 55 2.69 19.63 2.88
N ARG A 56 1.75 19.98 3.76
CA ARG A 56 1.80 19.62 5.19
C ARG A 56 1.61 18.12 5.42
N GLY A 57 0.86 17.44 4.56
CA GLY A 57 0.74 15.98 4.56
C GLY A 57 2.05 15.31 4.11
N VAL A 58 2.66 15.82 3.03
CA VAL A 58 3.94 15.32 2.52
C VAL A 58 5.08 15.53 3.51
N GLU A 59 5.11 16.65 4.25
CA GLU A 59 6.12 16.91 5.27
C GLU A 59 6.13 15.85 6.38
N LYS A 60 4.95 15.35 6.75
CA LYS A 60 4.74 14.33 7.80
C LYS A 60 5.08 12.91 7.34
N LEU A 61 5.27 12.67 6.05
CA LEU A 61 5.71 11.38 5.54
C LEU A 61 7.19 11.16 5.84
N ASP A 62 7.53 9.92 6.17
CA ASP A 62 8.91 9.45 6.24
C ASP A 62 9.52 9.29 4.84
N GLU A 63 10.80 8.93 4.76
CA GLU A 63 11.52 8.80 3.48
C GLU A 63 10.86 7.78 2.55
N LYS A 64 10.30 6.70 3.13
CA LYS A 64 9.58 5.66 2.38
C LYS A 64 8.25 6.21 1.82
N GLY A 65 7.47 6.90 2.63
CA GLY A 65 6.22 7.53 2.21
C GLY A 65 6.42 8.60 1.14
N LYS A 66 7.49 9.40 1.25
CA LYS A 66 7.85 10.39 0.23
C LYS A 66 8.23 9.76 -1.12
N PHE A 67 8.87 8.58 -1.11
CA PHE A 67 9.20 7.83 -2.32
C PHE A 67 7.97 7.20 -2.99
N VAL A 68 6.91 6.95 -2.22
CA VAL A 68 5.64 6.41 -2.69
C VAL A 68 4.79 7.46 -3.42
N VAL A 69 4.82 8.73 -2.99
CA VAL A 69 3.99 9.80 -3.56
C VAL A 69 4.11 9.94 -5.10
N PRO A 70 5.31 9.89 -5.72
CA PRO A 70 5.45 9.89 -7.18
C PRO A 70 4.76 8.70 -7.85
N LYS A 71 4.89 7.49 -7.30
CA LYS A 71 4.23 6.29 -7.85
C LYS A 71 2.71 6.41 -7.81
N LEU A 72 2.17 6.95 -6.72
CA LEU A 72 0.73 7.21 -6.59
C LEU A 72 0.24 8.23 -7.62
N LYS A 73 1.03 9.27 -7.89
CA LYS A 73 0.72 10.25 -8.94
C LYS A 73 0.75 9.63 -10.33
N ASP A 74 1.72 8.77 -10.60
CA ASP A 74 1.81 8.05 -11.88
C ASP A 74 0.63 7.10 -12.06
N LEU A 75 0.21 6.38 -11.02
CA LEU A 75 -0.98 5.52 -11.04
C LEU A 75 -2.26 6.32 -11.29
N ALA A 76 -2.40 7.50 -10.67
CA ALA A 76 -3.54 8.38 -10.89
C ALA A 76 -3.53 8.99 -12.31
N GLY A 77 -2.36 9.36 -12.83
CA GLY A 77 -2.18 9.95 -14.16
C GLY A 77 -2.34 8.94 -15.30
N ASN A 78 -1.99 7.66 -15.07
CA ASN A 78 -2.18 6.59 -16.05
C ASN A 78 -3.64 6.08 -16.11
N GLY A 79 -4.53 6.66 -15.30
CA GLY A 79 -5.97 6.38 -15.29
C GLY A 79 -6.77 7.03 -16.42
N GLU A 80 -6.18 7.92 -17.24
CA GLU A 80 -6.87 8.59 -18.36
C GLU A 80 -6.42 8.09 -19.74
N LYS A 81 -7.14 7.07 -20.24
CA LYS A 81 -7.90 7.02 -21.53
C LYS A 81 -7.93 5.61 -22.12
N THR A 82 -8.93 4.85 -21.72
CA THR A 82 -9.67 3.99 -22.65
C THR A 82 -11.15 4.37 -22.59
N MET A 83 -11.52 5.35 -23.42
CA MET A 83 -12.85 5.50 -24.01
C MET A 83 -12.66 5.94 -25.46
#